data_AF-A0A2V6CE78-F1
#
_entry.id   AF-A0A2V6CE78-F1
#
_cell.length_a   1.000
_cell.length_b   1.000
_cell.length_c   1.000
_cell.angle_alpha   90.00
_cell.angle_beta   90.00
_cell.angle_gamma   90.00
#
_symmetry.space_group_name_H-M   'P 1'
#
loop_
_entity.id
_entity.type
_entity.pdbx_description
1 polymer ?
#
loop_
_entity_poly.entity_id
_entity_poly.type
_entity_poly.pdbx_seq_one_letter_code
_entity_poly.pdbx_strand_id
1 'polypeptide(L)'
;MSPGFFLLRCDAMLHFLLGFVALFVVWPVRAAERHFDFSGARLNQEPRGFRSTVSGEGKPGEWKVVEDESHPSLAPPDVALPVTTRHQVLAQLSREATGEHFPLFIFEDQSFDDFTLTTKFKTVSGSVEQMAGVAFRIQDEKNYYIARASALGKNFRFYKFVNGGHTDPIGPTIEIRTNFWHELTIECVGNRIRCFLDGKQAMPDITDTTFTEGKVGFWTKSDSVSYFGDTRIVYRPKEALAALLVRKMLERYPRLLGLRVYGTTEQKRDLHVIASDNNQDLGRPASEVEKDVVARGVVYCGRGKKETLLTLPLHDRNGETIAAVRVVLRPYPGQTEQAALARATPIVKEMERRVHSARDLSQ
;
A
#
# COMPACT_ATOMS: atom_id res chain seq x y z
N MET A 1 65.55 3.78 -36.26
CA MET A 1 65.08 2.61 -37.04
C MET A 1 64.72 1.52 -36.03
N SER A 2 63.45 1.15 -35.92
CA SER A 2 63.06 -0.15 -35.38
C SER A 2 63.35 -1.20 -36.46
N PRO A 3 63.78 -2.42 -36.14
CA PRO A 3 62.86 -3.54 -35.85
C PRO A 3 63.42 -4.48 -34.75
N GLY A 4 62.73 -5.46 -34.17
CA GLY A 4 61.42 -6.05 -34.40
C GLY A 4 61.19 -7.18 -33.37
N PHE A 5 59.91 -7.53 -33.24
CA PHE A 5 59.29 -8.79 -32.81
C PHE A 5 60.09 -9.83 -31.99
N PHE A 6 59.52 -10.18 -30.83
CA PHE A 6 59.54 -11.55 -30.30
C PHE A 6 58.10 -12.09 -30.28
N LEU A 7 57.86 -13.12 -31.10
CA LEU A 7 56.73 -14.03 -30.98
C LEU A 7 57.17 -15.20 -30.09
N LEU A 8 56.38 -15.52 -29.07
CA LEU A 8 56.46 -16.81 -28.38
C LEU A 8 55.09 -17.47 -28.43
N ARG A 9 55.09 -18.64 -29.06
CA ARG A 9 54.00 -19.59 -29.20
C ARG A 9 53.92 -20.39 -27.89
N CYS A 10 52.74 -20.55 -27.32
CA CYS A 10 52.50 -21.58 -26.31
C CYS A 10 51.13 -22.19 -26.55
N ASP A 11 51.13 -23.39 -27.12
CA ASP A 11 50.04 -24.36 -27.07
C ASP A 11 49.86 -24.81 -25.62
N ALA A 12 48.62 -24.80 -25.13
CA ALA A 12 47.95 -25.95 -24.53
C ALA A 12 46.74 -25.50 -23.71
N MET A 13 45.61 -26.10 -24.07
CA MET A 13 44.32 -26.06 -23.40
C MET A 13 44.40 -26.08 -21.87
N LEU A 14 43.73 -25.12 -21.24
CA LEU A 14 42.98 -25.38 -20.01
C LEU A 14 41.67 -24.62 -20.10
N HIS A 15 40.58 -25.35 -20.37
CA HIS A 15 39.21 -24.84 -20.30
C HIS A 15 38.91 -24.39 -18.88
N PHE A 16 39.15 -23.12 -18.57
CA PHE A 16 38.61 -22.49 -17.37
C PHE A 16 37.25 -21.87 -17.73
N LEU A 17 36.20 -22.68 -17.60
CA LEU A 17 34.82 -22.22 -17.56
C LEU A 17 34.64 -21.39 -16.28
N LEU A 18 35.00 -20.11 -16.32
CA LEU A 18 34.57 -19.11 -15.35
C LEU A 18 33.09 -18.84 -15.59
N GLY A 19 32.25 -19.70 -15.01
CA GLY A 19 30.85 -19.42 -14.82
C GLY A 19 30.73 -18.19 -13.93
N PHE A 20 30.51 -17.02 -14.54
CA PHE A 20 30.00 -15.86 -13.83
C PHE A 20 28.59 -16.21 -13.33
N VAL A 21 28.52 -16.78 -12.12
CA VAL A 21 27.29 -16.79 -11.35
C VAL A 21 27.01 -15.33 -11.02
N ALA A 22 26.17 -14.70 -11.83
CA ALA A 22 25.58 -13.42 -11.49
C ALA A 22 24.79 -13.64 -10.20
N LEU A 23 25.39 -13.28 -9.07
CA LEU A 23 24.70 -13.17 -7.80
C LEU A 23 23.70 -12.03 -7.98
N PHE A 24 22.49 -12.36 -8.41
CA PHE A 24 21.36 -11.47 -8.29
C PHE A 24 21.18 -11.24 -6.79
N VAL A 25 21.72 -10.13 -6.30
CA VAL A 25 21.32 -9.57 -5.01
C VAL A 25 19.87 -9.15 -5.21
N VAL A 26 18.96 -10.08 -4.93
CA VAL A 26 17.54 -9.79 -4.79
C VAL A 26 17.46 -8.91 -3.55
N TRP A 27 17.44 -7.59 -3.74
CA TRP A 27 17.07 -6.69 -2.66
C TRP A 27 15.69 -7.15 -2.18
N PRO A 28 15.54 -7.58 -0.91
CA PRO A 28 14.21 -7.88 -0.41
C PRO A 28 13.42 -6.58 -0.50
N VAL A 29 12.37 -6.59 -1.34
CA VAL A 29 11.39 -5.52 -1.32
C VAL A 29 10.86 -5.49 0.11
N ARG A 30 11.19 -4.43 0.85
CA ARG A 30 10.79 -4.31 2.24
C ARG A 30 9.26 -4.27 2.27
N ALA A 31 8.67 -5.24 2.96
CA ALA A 31 7.25 -5.17 3.28
C ALA A 31 7.04 -3.93 4.15
N ALA A 32 6.08 -3.09 3.76
CA ALA A 32 5.67 -1.96 4.57
C ALA A 32 4.60 -2.41 5.55
N GLU A 33 4.47 -1.66 6.64
CA GLU A 33 3.48 -1.92 7.68
C GLU A 33 2.61 -0.69 7.89
N ARG A 34 1.31 -0.91 8.00
CA ARG A 34 0.33 0.05 8.48
C ARG A 34 -0.28 -0.49 9.75
N HIS A 35 -0.22 0.28 10.83
CA HIS A 35 -0.88 -0.04 12.10
C HIS A 35 -2.01 0.96 12.34
N PHE A 36 -3.20 0.47 12.66
CA PHE A 36 -4.32 1.28 13.13
C PHE A 36 -4.31 1.26 14.64
N ASP A 37 -3.58 2.23 15.19
CA ASP A 37 -3.55 2.48 16.62
C ASP A 37 -4.69 3.41 17.01
N PHE A 38 -5.62 2.89 17.81
CA PHE A 38 -6.69 3.71 18.38
C PHE A 38 -6.29 4.29 19.73
N SER A 39 -5.10 4.00 20.26
CA SER A 39 -4.61 4.60 21.49
C SER A 39 -4.37 6.10 21.33
N GLY A 40 -4.92 6.88 22.26
CA GLY A 40 -4.88 8.34 22.21
C GLY A 40 -5.88 8.96 21.22
N ALA A 41 -6.71 8.17 20.54
CA ALA A 41 -7.81 8.70 19.75
C ALA A 41 -8.87 9.33 20.66
N ARG A 42 -9.65 10.26 20.10
CA ARG A 42 -10.73 10.91 20.86
C ARG A 42 -11.86 9.93 21.06
N LEU A 43 -12.18 9.64 22.32
CA LEU A 43 -13.30 8.79 22.68
C LEU A 43 -14.62 9.31 22.10
N ASN A 44 -15.50 8.38 21.74
CA ASN A 44 -16.82 8.60 21.16
C ASN A 44 -16.80 9.36 19.81
N GLN A 45 -15.65 9.42 19.15
CA GLN A 45 -15.50 10.00 17.82
C GLN A 45 -15.11 8.93 16.80
N GLU A 46 -15.50 9.17 15.56
CA GLU A 46 -15.08 8.38 14.42
C GLU A 46 -13.57 8.62 14.14
N PRO A 47 -12.75 7.57 13.98
CA PRO A 47 -11.34 7.71 13.56
C PRO A 47 -11.18 8.44 12.22
N ARG A 48 -10.14 9.28 12.11
CA ARG A 48 -9.80 9.96 10.86
C ARG A 48 -9.24 8.98 9.82
N GLY A 49 -9.43 9.29 8.53
CA GLY A 49 -8.93 8.47 7.42
C GLY A 49 -9.84 7.27 7.09
N PHE A 50 -10.99 7.18 7.76
CA PHE A 50 -12.00 6.17 7.49
C PHE A 50 -13.32 6.83 7.08
N ARG A 51 -14.17 6.04 6.44
CA ARG A 51 -15.53 6.43 6.07
C ARG A 51 -16.53 5.37 6.51
N SER A 52 -17.53 5.79 7.28
CA SER A 52 -18.71 4.97 7.57
C SER A 52 -19.63 4.91 6.36
N THR A 53 -20.03 3.70 5.99
CA THR A 53 -21.01 3.44 4.92
C THR A 53 -21.79 2.16 5.23
N VAL A 54 -22.68 1.76 4.33
CA VAL A 54 -23.49 0.55 4.44
C VAL A 54 -23.55 -0.14 3.08
N SER A 55 -23.38 -1.46 3.10
CA SER A 55 -23.78 -2.33 2.00
C SER A 55 -25.17 -2.89 2.30
N GLY A 56 -26.00 -3.06 1.27
CA GLY A 56 -27.40 -3.48 1.42
C GLY A 56 -28.33 -2.34 1.83
N GLU A 57 -29.23 -2.62 2.77
CA GLU A 57 -30.30 -1.73 3.23
C GLU A 57 -29.90 -0.99 4.50
N GLY A 58 -30.66 0.04 4.88
CA GLY A 58 -30.52 0.75 6.15
C GLY A 58 -29.53 1.92 6.13
N LYS A 59 -29.14 2.41 7.32
CA LYS A 59 -28.22 3.54 7.47
C LYS A 59 -26.77 3.08 7.65
N PRO A 60 -25.76 3.92 7.34
CA PRO A 60 -24.37 3.67 7.74
C PRO A 60 -24.21 3.30 9.22
N GLY A 61 -23.20 2.49 9.53
CA GLY A 61 -22.90 2.09 10.90
C GLY A 61 -22.50 3.27 11.79
N GLU A 62 -22.70 3.11 13.10
CA GLU A 62 -22.18 4.04 14.09
C GLU A 62 -20.81 3.55 14.57
N TRP A 63 -19.73 4.16 14.07
CA TRP A 63 -18.36 3.77 14.36
C TRP A 63 -17.66 4.77 15.28
N LYS A 64 -17.20 4.32 16.44
CA LYS A 64 -16.61 5.18 17.47
C LYS A 64 -15.45 4.50 18.18
N VAL A 65 -14.48 5.28 18.64
CA VAL A 65 -13.49 4.79 19.61
C VAL A 65 -14.10 4.75 21.00
N VAL A 66 -14.04 3.60 21.65
CA VAL A 66 -14.52 3.39 23.03
C VAL A 66 -13.42 2.78 23.89
N GLU A 67 -13.57 2.85 25.21
CA GLU A 67 -12.71 2.11 26.13
C GLU A 67 -13.29 0.72 26.36
N ASP A 68 -12.46 -0.30 26.18
CA ASP A 68 -12.75 -1.66 26.58
C ASP A 68 -11.93 -2.04 27.81
N GLU A 69 -12.61 -2.48 28.85
CA GLU A 69 -11.97 -3.08 30.01
C GLU A 69 -11.63 -4.53 29.67
N SER A 70 -10.41 -4.78 29.20
CA SER A 70 -9.93 -6.15 29.02
C SER A 70 -9.51 -6.71 30.37
N HIS A 71 -10.25 -7.71 30.87
CA HIS A 71 -9.68 -8.59 31.89
C HIS A 71 -8.60 -9.45 31.22
N PRO A 72 -7.33 -9.41 31.66
CA PRO A 72 -6.31 -10.26 31.10
C PRO A 72 -6.76 -11.72 31.24
N SER A 73 -6.82 -12.39 30.10
CA SER A 73 -7.19 -13.81 30.05
C SER A 73 -6.04 -14.60 30.65
N LEU A 74 -6.32 -15.34 31.73
CA LEU A 74 -5.41 -16.25 32.47
C LEU A 74 -4.40 -15.55 33.40
N ALA A 75 -4.86 -14.96 34.51
CA ALA A 75 -4.05 -14.91 35.73
C ALA A 75 -4.35 -16.17 36.57
N PRO A 76 -3.33 -16.90 37.08
CA PRO A 76 -3.56 -17.96 38.06
C PRO A 76 -4.23 -17.41 39.33
N PRO A 77 -4.98 -18.24 40.10
CA PRO A 77 -5.88 -17.77 41.17
C PRO A 77 -5.25 -17.01 42.36
N ASP A 78 -3.93 -16.75 42.37
CA ASP A 78 -3.20 -16.23 43.54
C ASP A 78 -2.31 -15.01 43.26
N VAL A 79 -2.63 -14.20 42.24
CA VAL A 79 -1.94 -12.91 42.03
C VAL A 79 -2.93 -11.77 42.19
N ALA A 80 -2.54 -10.75 42.97
CA ALA A 80 -3.30 -9.54 43.27
C ALA A 80 -4.07 -9.00 42.05
N LEU A 81 -5.27 -8.47 42.29
CA LEU A 81 -6.23 -7.97 41.30
C LEU A 81 -5.53 -7.45 40.05
N PRO A 82 -5.70 -8.12 38.87
CA PRO A 82 -5.02 -7.68 37.68
C PRO A 82 -5.40 -6.22 37.41
N VAL A 83 -4.39 -5.37 37.23
CA VAL A 83 -4.58 -3.98 36.81
C VAL A 83 -5.51 -4.00 35.59
N THR A 84 -6.72 -3.44 35.72
CA THR A 84 -7.63 -3.31 34.59
C THR A 84 -6.98 -2.39 33.57
N THR A 85 -6.39 -2.96 32.53
CA THR A 85 -5.87 -2.19 31.40
C THR A 85 -7.05 -1.84 30.51
N ARG A 86 -7.40 -0.54 30.47
CA ARG A 86 -8.37 -0.02 29.49
C ARG A 86 -7.67 0.16 28.16
N HIS A 87 -8.22 -0.45 27.12
CA HIS A 87 -7.74 -0.29 25.76
C HIS A 87 -8.74 0.51 24.94
N GLN A 88 -8.25 1.49 24.18
CA GLN A 88 -9.09 2.21 23.22
C GLN A 88 -9.25 1.33 21.98
N VAL A 89 -10.50 1.03 21.63
CA VAL A 89 -10.85 0.12 20.54
C VAL A 89 -11.88 0.77 19.63
N LEU A 90 -11.90 0.38 18.37
CA LEU A 90 -12.97 0.76 17.46
C LEU A 90 -14.21 -0.08 17.76
N ALA A 91 -15.37 0.55 17.90
CA ALA A 91 -16.64 -0.11 18.09
C ALA A 91 -17.63 0.29 16.99
N GLN A 92 -18.32 -0.72 16.44
CA GLN A 92 -19.61 -0.51 15.81
C GLN A 92 -20.68 -0.55 16.92
N LEU A 93 -21.55 0.46 16.97
CA LEU A 93 -22.60 0.60 17.99
C LEU A 93 -24.03 0.66 17.45
N SER A 94 -24.22 0.67 16.12
CA SER A 94 -25.57 0.72 15.54
C SER A 94 -26.30 -0.60 15.78
N ARG A 95 -27.55 -0.49 16.23
CA ARG A 95 -28.40 -1.62 16.60
C ARG A 95 -29.55 -1.86 15.61
N GLU A 96 -29.35 -1.50 14.36
CA GLU A 96 -30.36 -1.68 13.32
C GLU A 96 -30.51 -3.16 12.97
N ALA A 97 -31.68 -3.75 13.27
CA ALA A 97 -31.90 -5.20 13.16
C ALA A 97 -32.25 -5.71 11.75
N THR A 98 -32.16 -4.86 10.73
CA THR A 98 -32.47 -5.19 9.33
C THR A 98 -31.54 -6.31 8.82
N GLY A 99 -32.10 -7.33 8.18
CA GLY A 99 -31.35 -8.54 7.81
C GLY A 99 -30.22 -8.30 6.80
N GLU A 100 -30.51 -7.52 5.75
CA GLU A 100 -29.54 -7.15 4.70
C GLU A 100 -28.86 -5.81 4.99
N HIS A 101 -28.57 -5.52 6.26
CA HIS A 101 -27.83 -4.33 6.69
C HIS A 101 -26.40 -4.72 7.03
N PHE A 102 -25.44 -4.17 6.26
CA PHE A 102 -24.03 -4.52 6.37
C PHE A 102 -23.17 -3.27 6.59
N PRO A 103 -23.05 -2.79 7.84
CA PRO A 103 -22.18 -1.68 8.20
C PRO A 103 -20.73 -1.91 7.77
N LEU A 104 -20.17 -0.91 7.10
CA LEU A 104 -18.80 -0.90 6.61
C LEU A 104 -18.06 0.33 7.16
N PHE A 105 -16.83 0.13 7.61
CA PHE A 105 -15.90 1.21 7.97
C PHE A 105 -14.63 1.10 7.17
N ILE A 106 -14.56 1.86 6.08
CA ILE A 106 -13.56 1.69 5.03
C ILE A 106 -12.40 2.63 5.27
N PHE A 107 -11.17 2.11 5.24
CA PHE A 107 -9.97 2.92 5.24
C PHE A 107 -9.77 3.57 3.86
N GLU A 108 -9.78 4.90 3.80
CA GLU A 108 -9.85 5.66 2.54
C GLU A 108 -8.48 5.99 1.94
N ASP A 109 -7.43 6.07 2.77
CA ASP A 109 -6.16 6.64 2.34
C ASP A 109 -5.35 5.74 1.38
N GLN A 110 -5.69 4.45 1.27
CA GLN A 110 -4.88 3.49 0.51
C GLN A 110 -5.65 2.25 0.06
N SER A 111 -5.30 1.76 -1.13
CA SER A 111 -5.68 0.44 -1.65
C SER A 111 -4.51 -0.55 -1.57
N PHE A 112 -4.82 -1.84 -1.45
CA PHE A 112 -3.86 -2.92 -1.29
C PHE A 112 -4.15 -4.04 -2.30
N ASP A 113 -3.10 -4.63 -2.87
CA ASP A 113 -3.14 -5.82 -3.71
C ASP A 113 -2.76 -7.07 -2.92
N ASP A 114 -1.47 -7.21 -2.61
CA ASP A 114 -0.85 -8.26 -1.81
C ASP A 114 -0.62 -7.74 -0.40
N PHE A 115 -1.31 -8.35 0.57
CA PHE A 115 -1.23 -7.94 1.96
C PHE A 115 -1.59 -9.07 2.92
N THR A 116 -1.12 -8.94 4.14
CA THR A 116 -1.57 -9.68 5.32
C THR A 116 -2.17 -8.68 6.30
N LEU A 117 -3.48 -8.75 6.52
CA LEU A 117 -4.20 -7.97 7.53
C LEU A 117 -4.46 -8.86 8.74
N THR A 118 -4.03 -8.42 9.92
CA THR A 118 -4.34 -9.03 11.21
C THR A 118 -5.14 -8.02 12.03
N THR A 119 -6.24 -8.45 12.64
CA THR A 119 -7.05 -7.63 13.55
C THR A 119 -7.55 -8.48 14.71
N LYS A 120 -7.62 -7.90 15.90
CA LYS A 120 -8.38 -8.50 17.00
C LYS A 120 -9.82 -8.03 16.92
N PHE A 121 -10.76 -8.92 17.20
CA PHE A 121 -12.17 -8.60 17.25
C PHE A 121 -12.86 -9.21 18.48
N LYS A 122 -13.96 -8.59 18.90
CA LYS A 122 -14.83 -9.09 19.96
C LYS A 122 -16.29 -8.82 19.61
N THR A 123 -17.11 -9.86 19.55
CA THR A 123 -18.57 -9.73 19.43
C THR A 123 -19.17 -9.49 20.81
N VAL A 124 -19.83 -8.35 21.01
CA VAL A 124 -20.29 -7.89 22.33
C VAL A 124 -21.77 -8.20 22.55
N SER A 125 -22.63 -7.77 21.62
CA SER A 125 -24.07 -7.96 21.72
C SER A 125 -24.75 -7.88 20.35
N GLY A 126 -26.04 -8.22 20.33
CA GLY A 126 -26.88 -8.23 19.14
C GLY A 126 -27.91 -9.35 19.30
N SER A 127 -29.14 -9.07 18.87
CA SER A 127 -30.30 -9.94 19.05
C SER A 127 -30.61 -10.75 17.79
N VAL A 128 -30.39 -10.16 16.61
CA VAL A 128 -30.57 -10.81 15.31
C VAL A 128 -29.26 -11.41 14.83
N GLU A 129 -28.16 -10.68 15.00
CA GLU A 129 -26.83 -11.14 14.63
C GLU A 129 -25.79 -10.79 15.69
N GLN A 130 -24.72 -11.59 15.74
CA GLN A 130 -23.53 -11.29 16.55
C GLN A 130 -22.29 -11.59 15.73
N MET A 131 -21.91 -10.64 14.87
CA MET A 131 -20.89 -10.81 13.86
C MET A 131 -19.83 -9.71 13.88
N ALA A 132 -18.60 -10.13 13.56
CA ALA A 132 -17.49 -9.24 13.29
C ALA A 132 -16.69 -9.81 12.12
N GLY A 133 -16.22 -8.95 11.23
CA GLY A 133 -15.43 -9.36 10.09
C GLY A 133 -14.60 -8.23 9.50
N VAL A 134 -13.80 -8.61 8.52
CA VAL A 134 -13.01 -7.70 7.69
C VAL A 134 -13.53 -7.77 6.28
N ALA A 135 -13.79 -6.60 5.70
CA ALA A 135 -14.01 -6.43 4.28
C ALA A 135 -12.69 -6.04 3.61
N PHE A 136 -12.40 -6.63 2.46
CA PHE A 136 -11.13 -6.41 1.78
C PHE A 136 -11.25 -6.50 0.27
N ARG A 137 -10.26 -5.90 -0.41
CA ARG A 137 -10.30 -5.58 -1.85
C ARG A 137 -11.60 -4.89 -2.24
N ILE A 138 -12.03 -3.96 -1.39
CA ILE A 138 -13.26 -3.19 -1.55
C ILE A 138 -13.09 -2.23 -2.72
N GLN A 139 -13.98 -2.35 -3.72
CA GLN A 139 -14.10 -1.36 -4.81
C GLN A 139 -15.10 -0.28 -4.41
N ASP A 140 -16.23 -0.71 -3.88
CA ASP A 140 -17.37 0.11 -3.45
C ASP A 140 -18.25 -0.70 -2.47
N GLU A 141 -19.38 -0.13 -2.04
CA GLU A 141 -20.37 -0.74 -1.13
C GLU A 141 -21.04 -2.02 -1.68
N LYS A 142 -20.81 -2.37 -2.94
CA LYS A 142 -21.47 -3.48 -3.65
C LYS A 142 -20.49 -4.56 -4.13
N ASN A 143 -19.19 -4.28 -4.08
CA ASN A 143 -18.14 -5.10 -4.70
C ASN A 143 -16.93 -5.25 -3.77
N TYR A 144 -16.87 -6.36 -3.04
CA TYR A 144 -15.81 -6.64 -2.05
C TYR A 144 -15.80 -8.11 -1.62
N TYR A 145 -14.72 -8.54 -0.95
CA TYR A 145 -14.70 -9.80 -0.21
C TYR A 145 -14.91 -9.56 1.28
N ILE A 146 -15.46 -10.56 1.98
CA ILE A 146 -15.49 -10.58 3.44
C ILE A 146 -15.02 -11.92 3.99
N ALA A 147 -14.41 -11.86 5.16
CA ALA A 147 -14.26 -12.99 6.06
C ALA A 147 -14.81 -12.56 7.44
N ARG A 148 -15.76 -13.32 7.97
CA ARG A 148 -16.50 -12.93 9.17
C ARG A 148 -16.77 -14.10 10.11
N ALA A 149 -16.64 -13.82 11.39
CA ALA A 149 -17.02 -14.70 12.49
C ALA A 149 -18.45 -14.39 12.94
N SER A 150 -19.23 -15.42 13.26
CA SER A 150 -20.56 -15.28 13.87
C SER A 150 -20.62 -16.11 15.14
N ALA A 151 -20.82 -15.44 16.28
CA ALA A 151 -21.01 -16.07 17.58
C ALA A 151 -22.39 -16.74 17.67
N LEU A 152 -23.44 -16.02 17.27
CA LEU A 152 -24.81 -16.54 17.28
C LEU A 152 -24.98 -17.72 16.30
N GLY A 153 -24.46 -17.58 15.07
CA GLY A 153 -24.53 -18.60 14.03
C GLY A 153 -23.50 -19.73 14.18
N LYS A 154 -22.54 -19.61 15.10
CA LYS A 154 -21.46 -20.58 15.33
C LYS A 154 -20.70 -20.97 14.06
N ASN A 155 -20.30 -19.97 13.28
CA ASN A 155 -19.56 -20.24 12.05
C ASN A 155 -18.60 -19.12 11.66
N PHE A 156 -17.58 -19.51 10.90
CA PHE A 156 -16.64 -18.60 10.26
C PHE A 156 -16.79 -18.73 8.75
N ARG A 157 -17.13 -17.65 8.06
CA ARG A 157 -17.50 -17.70 6.65
C ARG A 157 -16.82 -16.62 5.84
N PHE A 158 -16.53 -16.98 4.61
CA PHE A 158 -16.13 -16.10 3.53
C PHE A 158 -17.30 -15.91 2.55
N TYR A 159 -17.45 -14.69 2.07
CA TYR A 159 -18.36 -14.35 0.98
C TYR A 159 -17.67 -13.40 0.01
N LYS A 160 -18.09 -13.46 -1.25
CA LYS A 160 -17.78 -12.46 -2.26
C LYS A 160 -19.06 -11.68 -2.58
N PHE A 161 -19.01 -10.36 -2.47
CA PHE A 161 -20.08 -9.46 -2.90
C PHE A 161 -19.76 -8.93 -4.31
N VAL A 162 -20.71 -9.07 -5.23
CA VAL A 162 -20.64 -8.54 -6.60
C VAL A 162 -21.98 -7.89 -6.93
N ASN A 163 -21.96 -6.63 -7.34
CA ASN A 163 -23.15 -5.84 -7.66
C ASN A 163 -24.21 -5.84 -6.55
N GLY A 164 -23.79 -5.97 -5.29
CA GLY A 164 -24.65 -5.94 -4.10
C GLY A 164 -25.25 -7.30 -3.71
N GLY A 165 -25.11 -8.33 -4.55
CA GLY A 165 -25.42 -9.71 -4.17
C GLY A 165 -24.17 -10.43 -3.66
N HIS A 166 -24.32 -11.45 -2.83
CA HIS A 166 -23.20 -12.24 -2.33
C HIS A 166 -23.26 -13.71 -2.76
N THR A 167 -22.10 -14.36 -2.84
CA THR A 167 -22.01 -15.80 -3.10
C THR A 167 -22.56 -16.64 -1.96
N ASP A 168 -22.69 -17.95 -2.19
CA ASP A 168 -22.87 -18.91 -1.12
C ASP A 168 -21.70 -18.87 -0.11
N PRO A 169 -21.96 -19.16 1.17
CA PRO A 169 -20.95 -19.14 2.21
C PRO A 169 -19.89 -20.23 2.02
N ILE A 170 -18.62 -19.85 2.09
CA ILE A 170 -17.50 -20.79 2.18
C ILE A 170 -16.95 -20.77 3.60
N GLY A 171 -16.66 -21.93 4.19
CA GLY A 171 -15.96 -22.02 5.48
C GLY A 171 -16.51 -23.13 6.38
N PRO A 172 -16.10 -23.18 7.64
CA PRO A 172 -16.57 -24.17 8.62
C PRO A 172 -17.64 -23.64 9.59
N THR A 173 -18.30 -24.59 10.27
CA THR A 173 -18.99 -24.35 11.54
C THR A 173 -17.94 -24.39 12.65
N ILE A 174 -17.82 -23.30 13.41
CA ILE A 174 -16.85 -23.11 14.52
C ILE A 174 -17.53 -22.25 15.57
N GLU A 175 -17.41 -22.65 16.84
CA GLU A 175 -17.90 -21.85 17.96
C GLU A 175 -17.02 -20.61 18.15
N ILE A 176 -17.67 -19.43 18.13
CA ILE A 176 -17.03 -18.14 18.38
C ILE A 176 -17.55 -17.63 19.72
N ARG A 177 -16.65 -17.34 20.66
CA ARG A 177 -17.03 -16.95 22.01
C ARG A 177 -17.37 -15.46 22.03
N THR A 178 -18.56 -15.13 22.54
CA THR A 178 -18.95 -13.73 22.80
C THR A 178 -18.13 -13.13 23.94
N ASN A 179 -17.91 -11.82 23.90
CA ASN A 179 -17.16 -11.08 24.93
C ASN A 179 -15.75 -11.63 25.16
N PHE A 180 -15.15 -12.22 24.11
CA PHE A 180 -13.78 -12.70 24.08
C PHE A 180 -13.06 -12.11 22.87
N TRP A 181 -11.79 -11.73 23.05
CA TRP A 181 -10.96 -11.20 21.98
C TRP A 181 -10.38 -12.35 21.16
N HIS A 182 -10.82 -12.46 19.93
CA HIS A 182 -10.29 -13.37 18.92
C HIS A 182 -9.37 -12.61 17.95
N GLU A 183 -8.49 -13.33 17.25
CA GLU A 183 -7.67 -12.77 16.18
C GLU A 183 -8.12 -13.28 14.82
N LEU A 184 -8.36 -12.37 13.88
CA LEU A 184 -8.64 -12.65 12.47
C LEU A 184 -7.43 -12.22 11.64
N THR A 185 -6.90 -13.14 10.84
CA THR A 185 -5.86 -12.81 9.84
C THR A 185 -6.32 -13.17 8.43
N ILE A 186 -6.19 -12.23 7.50
CA ILE A 186 -6.46 -12.38 6.06
C ILE A 186 -5.16 -12.17 5.31
N GLU A 187 -4.77 -13.14 4.49
CA GLU A 187 -3.62 -13.02 3.60
C GLU A 187 -4.07 -13.13 2.16
N CYS A 188 -3.70 -12.14 1.37
CA CYS A 188 -3.91 -12.06 -0.07
C CYS A 188 -2.55 -12.03 -0.78
N VAL A 189 -2.32 -12.98 -1.69
CA VAL A 189 -1.15 -13.02 -2.57
C VAL A 189 -1.63 -13.38 -3.98
N GLY A 190 -1.57 -12.42 -4.91
CA GLY A 190 -2.17 -12.54 -6.23
C GLY A 190 -3.67 -12.80 -6.15
N ASN A 191 -4.13 -13.94 -6.66
CA ASN A 191 -5.53 -14.37 -6.60
C ASN A 191 -5.83 -15.36 -5.45
N ARG A 192 -4.84 -15.67 -4.61
CA ARG A 192 -4.97 -16.62 -3.50
C ARG A 192 -5.26 -15.88 -2.20
N ILE A 193 -6.29 -16.33 -1.49
CA ILE A 193 -6.78 -15.78 -0.23
C ILE A 193 -6.72 -16.88 0.84
N ARG A 194 -6.13 -16.55 1.99
CA ARG A 194 -6.13 -17.40 3.19
C ARG A 194 -6.77 -16.66 4.36
N CYS A 195 -7.56 -17.38 5.13
CA CYS A 195 -8.22 -16.85 6.32
C CYS A 195 -7.83 -17.69 7.54
N PHE A 196 -7.38 -17.01 8.59
CA PHE A 196 -6.98 -17.61 9.86
C PHE A 196 -7.82 -17.03 10.99
N LEU A 197 -8.14 -17.87 11.97
CA LEU A 197 -8.78 -17.51 13.21
C LEU A 197 -7.93 -18.03 14.36
N ASP A 198 -7.55 -17.16 15.28
CA ASP A 198 -6.69 -17.46 16.45
C ASP A 198 -5.41 -18.21 16.05
N GLY A 199 -4.74 -17.72 15.00
CA GLY A 199 -3.49 -18.28 14.46
C GLY A 199 -3.64 -19.59 13.68
N LYS A 200 -4.85 -20.17 13.58
CA LYS A 200 -5.11 -21.41 12.84
C LYS A 200 -5.81 -21.12 11.52
N GLN A 201 -5.38 -21.76 10.44
CA GLN A 201 -6.05 -21.63 9.15
C GLN A 201 -7.48 -22.16 9.28
N ALA A 202 -8.47 -21.28 9.10
CA ALA A 202 -9.87 -21.57 9.40
C ALA A 202 -10.57 -22.31 8.25
N MET A 203 -10.08 -22.19 7.01
CA MET A 203 -10.65 -22.84 5.83
C MET A 203 -9.57 -23.09 4.77
N PRO A 204 -9.83 -23.98 3.78
CA PRO A 204 -8.95 -24.14 2.63
C PRO A 204 -8.69 -22.83 1.90
N ASP A 205 -7.59 -22.77 1.16
CA ASP A 205 -7.26 -21.60 0.34
C ASP A 205 -8.38 -21.31 -0.66
N ILE A 206 -8.73 -20.04 -0.80
CA ILE A 206 -9.68 -19.58 -1.79
C ILE A 206 -8.88 -18.98 -2.94
N THR A 207 -9.23 -19.32 -4.18
CA THR A 207 -8.65 -18.71 -5.37
C THR A 207 -9.75 -18.01 -6.15
N ASP A 208 -9.63 -16.68 -6.29
CA ASP A 208 -10.64 -15.87 -6.97
C ASP A 208 -9.97 -14.66 -7.65
N THR A 209 -10.39 -14.35 -8.87
CA THR A 209 -9.79 -13.29 -9.71
C THR A 209 -10.70 -12.06 -9.88
N THR A 210 -11.82 -12.00 -9.16
CA THR A 210 -12.83 -10.93 -9.32
C THR A 210 -12.28 -9.57 -8.90
N PHE A 211 -11.62 -9.50 -7.75
CA PHE A 211 -10.95 -8.29 -7.26
C PHE A 211 -9.50 -8.63 -6.95
N THR A 212 -8.56 -7.95 -7.62
CA THR A 212 -7.11 -8.16 -7.46
C THR A 212 -6.46 -7.16 -6.50
N GLU A 213 -7.13 -6.04 -6.26
CA GLU A 213 -6.72 -4.99 -5.33
C GLU A 213 -7.95 -4.27 -4.78
N GLY A 214 -7.81 -3.46 -3.75
CA GLY A 214 -8.85 -2.53 -3.30
C GLY A 214 -8.63 -2.07 -1.87
N LYS A 215 -9.60 -1.34 -1.31
CA LYS A 215 -9.53 -0.87 0.08
C LYS A 215 -9.80 -2.01 1.06
N VAL A 216 -9.53 -1.75 2.33
CA VAL A 216 -9.84 -2.63 3.44
C VAL A 216 -10.70 -1.90 4.47
N GLY A 217 -11.47 -2.64 5.25
CA GLY A 217 -12.34 -2.06 6.25
C GLY A 217 -12.89 -3.09 7.22
N PHE A 218 -13.57 -2.58 8.24
CA PHE A 218 -14.27 -3.39 9.22
C PHE A 218 -15.72 -3.59 8.78
N TRP A 219 -16.29 -4.74 9.13
CA TRP A 219 -17.61 -5.16 8.69
C TRP A 219 -18.39 -5.79 9.85
N THR A 220 -19.67 -5.43 9.97
CA THR A 220 -20.64 -6.13 10.84
C THR A 220 -21.95 -6.38 10.08
N LYS A 221 -22.92 -7.02 10.73
CA LYS A 221 -24.25 -7.29 10.17
C LYS A 221 -25.34 -6.93 11.16
N SER A 222 -26.41 -6.31 10.67
CA SER A 222 -27.60 -5.97 11.46
C SER A 222 -27.23 -5.28 12.77
N ASP A 223 -27.78 -5.73 13.90
CA ASP A 223 -27.63 -5.11 15.21
C ASP A 223 -26.39 -5.59 15.99
N SER A 224 -25.40 -6.13 15.27
CA SER A 224 -24.14 -6.61 15.85
C SER A 224 -23.30 -5.46 16.39
N VAL A 225 -23.23 -5.35 17.72
CA VAL A 225 -22.23 -4.52 18.41
C VAL A 225 -20.95 -5.32 18.53
N SER A 226 -19.89 -4.85 17.88
CA SER A 226 -18.60 -5.54 17.78
C SER A 226 -17.44 -4.55 17.90
N TYR A 227 -16.38 -4.97 18.59
CA TYR A 227 -15.18 -4.19 18.81
C TYR A 227 -14.01 -4.74 18.00
N PHE A 228 -13.10 -3.85 17.59
CA PHE A 228 -11.91 -4.14 16.81
C PHE A 228 -10.70 -3.42 17.42
N GLY A 229 -9.56 -4.10 17.47
CA GLY A 229 -8.32 -3.59 18.05
C GLY A 229 -7.08 -4.16 17.37
N ASP A 230 -5.91 -3.61 17.71
CA ASP A 230 -4.59 -4.08 17.29
C ASP A 230 -4.51 -4.44 15.78
N THR A 231 -5.07 -3.58 14.93
CA THR A 231 -5.16 -3.89 13.51
C THR A 231 -3.89 -3.49 12.78
N ARG A 232 -3.28 -4.43 12.07
CA ARG A 232 -2.04 -4.26 11.34
C ARG A 232 -2.15 -4.85 9.94
N ILE A 233 -1.63 -4.13 8.96
CA ILE A 233 -1.56 -4.55 7.57
C ILE A 233 -0.09 -4.55 7.18
N VAL A 234 0.45 -5.72 6.86
CA VAL A 234 1.74 -5.83 6.19
C VAL A 234 1.48 -6.03 4.72
N TYR A 235 2.04 -5.17 3.89
CA TYR A 235 1.77 -5.16 2.45
C TYR A 235 3.04 -4.86 1.68
N ARG A 236 3.01 -5.17 0.38
CA ARG A 236 4.06 -4.74 -0.53
C ARG A 236 3.63 -3.39 -1.11
N PRO A 237 4.34 -2.28 -0.83
CA PRO A 237 4.07 -1.04 -1.53
C PRO A 237 4.21 -1.26 -3.03
N LYS A 238 3.21 -0.83 -3.80
CA LYS A 238 3.39 -0.65 -5.23
C LYS A 238 4.47 0.40 -5.42
N GLU A 239 5.59 0.01 -6.01
CA GLU A 239 6.60 0.96 -6.40
C GLU A 239 6.06 1.71 -7.61
N ALA A 240 5.63 2.95 -7.39
CA ALA A 240 5.14 3.82 -8.45
C ALA A 240 6.16 3.86 -9.61
N LEU A 241 5.69 3.84 -10.87
CA LEU A 241 6.58 3.87 -12.03
C LEU A 241 7.62 5.01 -11.94
N ALA A 242 7.24 6.19 -11.44
CA ALA A 242 8.18 7.30 -11.27
C ALA A 242 9.35 6.94 -10.34
N ALA A 243 9.10 6.25 -9.22
CA ALA A 243 10.14 5.80 -8.29
C ALA A 243 11.04 4.75 -8.93
N LEU A 244 10.45 3.79 -9.64
CA LEU A 244 11.18 2.79 -10.41
C LEU A 244 12.11 3.44 -11.46
N LEU A 245 11.60 4.44 -12.19
CA LEU A 245 12.36 5.18 -13.19
C LEU A 245 13.51 5.95 -12.56
N VAL A 246 13.27 6.67 -11.46
CA VAL A 246 14.33 7.40 -10.73
C VAL A 246 15.45 6.46 -10.33
N ARG A 247 15.14 5.33 -9.69
CA ARG A 247 16.14 4.33 -9.30
C ARG A 247 16.93 3.82 -10.51
N LYS A 248 16.23 3.38 -11.57
CA LYS A 248 16.89 2.86 -12.78
C LYS A 248 17.81 3.87 -13.44
N MET A 249 17.41 5.15 -13.48
CA MET A 249 18.25 6.20 -14.06
C MET A 249 19.49 6.46 -13.21
N LEU A 250 19.37 6.48 -11.88
CA LEU A 250 20.53 6.62 -10.99
C LEU A 250 21.52 5.46 -11.13
N GLU A 251 21.03 4.22 -11.27
CA GLU A 251 21.86 3.03 -11.53
C GLU A 251 22.56 3.10 -12.90
N ARG A 252 21.85 3.57 -13.93
CA ARG A 252 22.35 3.60 -15.31
C ARG A 252 23.30 4.78 -15.60
N TYR A 253 23.10 5.91 -14.94
CA TYR A 253 23.81 7.17 -15.23
C TYR A 253 24.65 7.61 -14.00
N PRO A 254 25.89 7.10 -13.83
CA PRO A 254 26.71 7.34 -12.63
C PRO A 254 27.18 8.80 -12.42
N ARG A 255 26.88 9.71 -13.37
CA ARG A 255 27.17 11.15 -13.26
C ARG A 255 25.98 11.96 -12.72
N LEU A 256 24.84 11.32 -12.47
CA LEU A 256 23.72 11.90 -11.74
C LEU A 256 24.12 12.10 -10.27
N LEU A 257 23.91 13.31 -9.77
CA LEU A 257 24.00 13.63 -8.34
C LEU A 257 22.64 13.56 -7.66
N GLY A 258 21.55 13.65 -8.44
CA GLY A 258 20.18 13.57 -7.95
C GLY A 258 19.18 13.62 -9.10
N LEU A 259 17.98 13.12 -8.86
CA LEU A 259 16.92 13.03 -9.85
C LEU A 259 15.57 13.08 -9.15
N ARG A 260 14.72 14.03 -9.56
CA ARG A 260 13.37 14.19 -9.00
C ARG A 260 12.33 14.29 -10.11
N VAL A 261 11.15 13.73 -9.87
CA VAL A 261 9.99 13.81 -10.75
C VAL A 261 8.88 14.57 -10.02
N TYR A 262 8.36 15.59 -10.67
CA TYR A 262 7.23 16.39 -10.21
C TYR A 262 6.02 16.05 -11.07
N GLY A 263 4.92 15.67 -10.41
CA GLY A 263 3.69 15.28 -11.06
C GLY A 263 2.50 15.48 -10.13
N THR A 264 1.35 14.94 -10.56
CA THR A 264 0.12 14.94 -9.77
C THR A 264 -0.28 13.50 -9.48
N THR A 265 -1.04 13.29 -8.41
CA THR A 265 -1.59 11.98 -8.03
C THR A 265 -3.09 12.10 -7.83
N GLU A 266 -3.81 10.97 -7.75
CA GLU A 266 -5.24 10.99 -7.46
C GLU A 266 -5.56 11.65 -6.11
N GLN A 267 -4.68 11.48 -5.14
CA GLN A 267 -4.80 12.02 -3.78
C GLN A 267 -4.40 13.50 -3.69
N LYS A 268 -3.47 13.96 -4.54
CA LYS A 268 -2.95 15.32 -4.53
C LYS A 268 -2.81 15.85 -5.96
N ARG A 269 -3.76 16.72 -6.32
CA ARG A 269 -3.85 17.34 -7.65
C ARG A 269 -2.87 18.49 -7.87
N ASP A 270 -2.33 19.07 -6.80
CA ASP A 270 -1.28 20.09 -6.93
C ASP A 270 0.04 19.45 -7.36
N LEU A 271 0.80 20.12 -8.23
CA LEU A 271 2.11 19.63 -8.68
C LEU A 271 3.08 19.51 -7.49
N HIS A 272 3.61 18.31 -7.27
CA HIS A 272 4.50 18.00 -6.15
C HIS A 272 5.50 16.91 -6.52
N VAL A 273 6.52 16.70 -5.69
CA VAL A 273 7.50 15.63 -5.88
C VAL A 273 6.83 14.27 -5.69
N ILE A 274 6.70 13.50 -6.77
CA ILE A 274 6.12 12.15 -6.77
C ILE A 274 7.19 11.05 -6.71
N ALA A 275 8.43 11.36 -7.10
CA ALA A 275 9.58 10.46 -6.96
C ALA A 275 10.88 11.26 -6.81
N SER A 276 11.83 10.75 -6.03
CA SER A 276 13.10 11.42 -5.74
C SER A 276 14.16 10.40 -5.32
N ASP A 277 15.42 10.71 -5.57
CA ASP A 277 16.58 10.00 -4.99
C ASP A 277 16.68 10.20 -3.46
N ASN A 278 16.05 11.26 -2.94
CA ASN A 278 15.95 11.56 -1.52
C ASN A 278 14.49 11.50 -1.05
N ASN A 279 14.17 10.53 -0.18
CA ASN A 279 12.82 10.32 0.37
C ASN A 279 12.26 11.52 1.14
N GLN A 280 13.11 12.40 1.69
CA GLN A 280 12.66 13.61 2.41
C GLN A 280 12.06 14.67 1.49
N ASP A 281 12.23 14.53 0.17
CA ASP A 281 11.69 15.45 -0.82
C ASP A 281 10.27 15.05 -1.29
N LEU A 282 9.84 13.82 -1.05
CA LEU A 282 8.52 13.33 -1.48
C LEU A 282 7.39 14.19 -0.90
N GLY A 283 6.40 14.51 -1.73
CA GLY A 283 5.24 15.32 -1.34
C GLY A 283 5.48 16.83 -1.32
N ARG A 284 6.74 17.31 -1.40
CA ARG A 284 7.05 18.75 -1.41
C ARG A 284 6.41 19.45 -2.62
N PRO A 285 5.86 20.65 -2.45
CA PRO A 285 5.24 21.39 -3.54
C PRO A 285 6.26 21.78 -4.60
N ALA A 286 5.81 21.79 -5.86
CA ALA A 286 6.59 22.32 -6.98
C ALA A 286 6.78 23.85 -6.88
N SER A 287 7.93 24.34 -7.33
CA SER A 287 8.16 25.78 -7.49
C SER A 287 7.56 26.29 -8.80
N GLU A 288 7.60 27.61 -9.01
CA GLU A 288 7.15 28.22 -10.27
C GLU A 288 7.91 27.67 -11.49
N VAL A 289 9.16 27.25 -11.33
CA VAL A 289 9.96 26.64 -12.42
C VAL A 289 9.33 25.34 -12.90
N GLU A 290 8.99 24.43 -11.99
CA GLU A 290 8.40 23.13 -12.37
C GLU A 290 6.99 23.30 -12.95
N LYS A 291 6.20 24.23 -12.37
CA LYS A 291 4.86 24.54 -12.88
C LYS A 291 4.94 25.07 -14.31
N ASP A 292 5.88 25.96 -14.58
CA ASP A 292 6.09 26.55 -15.89
C ASP A 292 6.58 25.53 -16.94
N VAL A 293 7.46 24.61 -16.54
CA VAL A 293 7.91 23.48 -17.36
C VAL A 293 6.72 22.60 -17.77
N VAL A 294 5.85 22.24 -16.82
CA VAL A 294 4.67 21.43 -17.11
C VAL A 294 3.69 22.18 -18.01
N ALA A 295 3.47 23.48 -17.74
CA ALA A 295 2.49 24.29 -18.49
C ALA A 295 2.92 24.62 -19.92
N ARG A 296 4.23 24.83 -20.16
CA ARG A 296 4.74 25.34 -21.45
C ARG A 296 5.72 24.43 -22.17
N GLY A 297 6.15 23.32 -21.56
CA GLY A 297 7.16 22.43 -22.14
C GLY A 297 8.55 23.07 -22.26
N VAL A 298 8.83 24.12 -21.49
CA VAL A 298 10.13 24.81 -21.53
C VAL A 298 11.18 24.08 -20.71
N VAL A 299 12.45 24.37 -20.94
CA VAL A 299 13.58 23.82 -20.19
C VAL A 299 14.27 24.92 -19.41
N TYR A 300 14.57 24.66 -18.14
CA TYR A 300 15.38 25.53 -17.30
C TYR A 300 16.74 24.90 -17.00
N CYS A 301 17.80 25.70 -17.04
CA CYS A 301 19.15 25.30 -16.66
C CYS A 301 19.69 26.26 -15.58
N GLY A 302 20.22 25.70 -14.50
CA GLY A 302 20.88 26.42 -13.42
C GLY A 302 22.28 25.88 -13.20
N ARG A 303 23.26 26.77 -13.04
CA ARG A 303 24.67 26.38 -12.83
C ARG A 303 25.14 26.79 -11.44
N GLY A 304 25.54 25.81 -10.64
CA GLY A 304 26.21 26.00 -9.36
C GLY A 304 27.70 25.60 -9.42
N LYS A 305 28.43 25.89 -8.33
CA LYS A 305 29.85 25.50 -8.21
C LYS A 305 30.05 23.98 -8.13
N LYS A 306 29.10 23.26 -7.51
CA LYS A 306 29.19 21.81 -7.24
C LYS A 306 28.24 20.96 -8.07
N GLU A 307 27.24 21.59 -8.69
CA GLU A 307 26.16 20.91 -9.41
C GLU A 307 25.66 21.75 -10.59
N THR A 308 25.14 21.08 -11.61
CA THR A 308 24.37 21.69 -12.70
C THR A 308 22.97 21.09 -12.66
N LEU A 309 21.96 21.94 -12.56
CA LEU A 309 20.57 21.55 -12.41
C LEU A 309 19.82 21.85 -13.70
N LEU A 310 19.06 20.88 -14.19
CA LEU A 310 18.17 21.05 -15.33
C LEU A 310 16.78 20.61 -14.94
N THR A 311 15.77 21.39 -15.32
CA THR A 311 14.37 20.99 -15.18
C THR A 311 13.78 20.86 -16.58
N LEU A 312 13.39 19.65 -16.94
CA LEU A 312 12.94 19.29 -18.29
C LEU A 312 11.50 18.77 -18.24
N PRO A 313 10.71 18.97 -19.32
CA PRO A 313 9.41 18.33 -19.46
C PRO A 313 9.58 16.82 -19.66
N LEU A 314 8.69 16.04 -19.04
CA LEU A 314 8.51 14.60 -19.30
C LEU A 314 7.20 14.43 -20.07
N HIS A 315 7.30 13.81 -21.24
CA HIS A 315 6.14 13.64 -22.11
C HIS A 315 5.53 12.24 -22.01
N ASP A 316 4.23 12.16 -22.29
CA ASP A 316 3.54 10.90 -22.51
C ASP A 316 3.76 10.36 -23.94
N ARG A 317 3.09 9.25 -24.28
CA ARG A 317 3.18 8.65 -25.63
C ARG A 317 2.64 9.56 -26.75
N ASN A 318 1.79 10.53 -26.42
CA ASN A 318 1.17 11.45 -27.36
C ASN A 318 2.01 12.73 -27.53
N GLY A 319 3.07 12.91 -26.73
CA GLY A 319 3.91 14.10 -26.72
C GLY A 319 3.40 15.22 -25.80
N GLU A 320 2.39 14.96 -24.97
CA GLU A 320 1.89 15.93 -23.99
C GLU A 320 2.82 15.99 -22.78
N THR A 321 3.12 17.19 -22.27
CA THR A 321 3.89 17.36 -21.05
C THR A 321 3.06 16.99 -19.82
N ILE A 322 3.42 15.89 -19.16
CA ILE A 322 2.66 15.35 -18.02
C ILE A 322 3.36 15.53 -16.67
N ALA A 323 4.66 15.84 -16.69
CA ALA A 323 5.48 16.00 -15.49
C ALA A 323 6.72 16.85 -15.78
N ALA A 324 7.38 17.31 -14.72
CA ALA A 324 8.71 17.93 -14.80
C ALA A 324 9.75 17.03 -14.13
N VAL A 325 10.92 16.88 -14.76
CA VAL A 325 12.04 16.09 -14.24
C VAL A 325 13.20 17.03 -13.95
N ARG A 326 13.60 17.06 -12.68
CA ARG A 326 14.75 17.81 -12.22
C ARG A 326 15.97 16.89 -12.15
N VAL A 327 16.90 17.12 -13.06
CA VAL A 327 18.15 16.37 -13.23
C VAL A 327 19.29 17.16 -12.60
N VAL A 328 19.99 16.58 -11.64
CA VAL A 328 21.17 17.18 -11.02
C VAL A 328 22.41 16.43 -11.49
N LEU A 329 23.34 17.15 -12.13
CA LEU A 329 24.54 16.58 -12.74
C LEU A 329 25.80 17.13 -12.07
N ARG A 330 26.85 16.29 -12.02
CA ARG A 330 28.20 16.77 -11.72
C ARG A 330 28.69 17.72 -12.83
N PRO A 331 29.13 18.95 -12.50
CA PRO A 331 29.65 19.91 -13.48
C PRO A 331 31.05 19.52 -13.92
N TYR A 332 31.49 20.04 -15.07
CA TYR A 332 32.87 19.95 -15.52
C TYR A 332 33.38 21.29 -16.08
N PRO A 333 34.71 21.51 -16.10
CA PRO A 333 35.29 22.75 -16.61
C PRO A 333 34.85 23.07 -18.04
N GLY A 334 34.47 24.32 -18.30
CA GLY A 334 34.03 24.75 -19.63
C GLY A 334 32.63 24.28 -20.06
N GLN A 335 31.86 23.63 -19.18
CA GLN A 335 30.50 23.19 -19.52
C GLN A 335 29.60 24.38 -19.93
N THR A 336 28.90 24.24 -21.06
CA THR A 336 27.85 25.17 -21.53
C THR A 336 26.46 24.65 -21.15
N GLU A 337 25.44 25.50 -21.22
CA GLU A 337 24.04 25.09 -21.00
C GLU A 337 23.60 24.05 -22.03
N GLN A 338 23.93 24.24 -23.30
CA GLN A 338 23.63 23.29 -24.36
C GLN A 338 24.30 21.92 -24.13
N ALA A 339 25.54 21.92 -23.64
CA ALA A 339 26.23 20.68 -23.29
C ALA A 339 25.64 20.00 -22.04
N ALA A 340 25.14 20.77 -21.08
CA ALA A 340 24.40 20.24 -19.94
C ALA A 340 23.06 19.62 -20.38
N LEU A 341 22.33 20.30 -21.27
CA LEU A 341 21.08 19.82 -21.84
C LEU A 341 21.29 18.52 -22.63
N ALA A 342 22.29 18.47 -23.52
CA ALA A 342 22.62 17.27 -24.29
C ALA A 342 22.92 16.04 -23.41
N ARG A 343 23.37 16.24 -22.15
CA ARG A 343 23.57 15.16 -21.18
C ARG A 343 22.31 14.77 -20.43
N ALA A 344 21.41 15.71 -20.17
CA ALA A 344 20.16 15.46 -19.43
C ALA A 344 19.06 14.86 -20.32
N THR A 345 18.98 15.28 -21.58
CA THR A 345 17.94 14.84 -22.52
C THR A 345 17.85 13.31 -22.68
N PRO A 346 18.94 12.53 -22.81
CA PRO A 346 18.85 11.08 -22.94
C PRO A 346 18.21 10.40 -21.72
N ILE A 347 18.44 10.92 -20.52
CA ILE A 347 17.88 10.39 -19.26
C ILE A 347 16.35 10.52 -19.30
N VAL A 348 15.85 11.71 -19.61
CA VAL A 348 14.40 11.97 -19.69
C VAL A 348 13.77 11.18 -20.85
N LYS A 349 14.41 11.14 -22.02
CA LYS A 349 13.94 10.34 -23.17
C LYS A 349 13.85 8.84 -22.86
N GLU A 350 14.74 8.30 -22.03
CA GLU A 350 14.67 6.91 -21.60
C GLU A 350 13.52 6.66 -20.62
N MET A 351 13.21 7.63 -19.76
CA MET A 351 12.02 7.61 -18.91
C MET A 351 10.74 7.60 -19.75
N GLU A 352 10.63 8.50 -20.74
CA GLU A 352 9.47 8.62 -21.64
C GLU A 352 9.12 7.31 -22.37
N ARG A 353 10.12 6.48 -22.71
CA ARG A 353 9.89 5.17 -23.35
C ARG A 353 9.04 4.21 -22.53
N ARG A 354 8.89 4.45 -21.22
CA ARG A 354 8.14 3.60 -20.29
C ARG A 354 6.86 4.27 -19.77
N VAL A 355 6.63 5.54 -20.11
CA VAL A 355 5.50 6.33 -19.59
C VAL A 355 4.47 6.49 -20.69
N HIS A 356 3.28 5.89 -20.52
CA HIS A 356 2.20 6.04 -21.49
C HIS A 356 1.25 7.18 -21.12
N SER A 357 1.08 7.46 -19.82
CA SER A 357 0.19 8.50 -19.31
C SER A 357 0.68 9.08 -17.97
N ALA A 358 0.09 10.21 -17.55
CA ALA A 358 0.35 10.79 -16.23
C ALA A 358 -0.01 9.83 -15.07
N ARG A 359 -1.03 8.97 -15.24
CA ARG A 359 -1.47 8.04 -14.20
C ARG A 359 -0.41 6.99 -13.89
N ASP A 360 0.27 6.50 -14.93
CA ASP A 360 1.31 5.49 -14.83
C ASP A 360 2.38 5.91 -13.82
N LEU A 361 2.73 7.21 -13.76
CA LEU A 361 3.79 7.72 -12.88
C LEU A 361 3.48 7.51 -11.39
N SER A 362 2.22 7.40 -11.03
CA SER A 362 1.74 7.26 -9.65
C SER A 362 1.28 5.84 -9.28
N GLN A 363 1.30 4.91 -10.24
CA GLN A 363 0.80 3.53 -10.09
C GLN A 363 1.90 2.49 -10.03
#